data_AF-A0A9D0L7Y7-F1
#
_entry.id   AF-A0A9D0L7Y7-F1
#
_cell.length_a   1.000
_cell.length_b   1.000
_cell.length_c   1.000
_cell.angle_alpha   90.00
_cell.angle_beta   90.00
_cell.angle_gamma   90.00
#
_symmetry.space_group_name_H-M   'P 1'
#
loop_
_entity.id
_entity.type
_entity.pdbx_description
1 polymer ?
#
loop_
_entity_poly.entity_id
_entity_poly.type
_entity_poly.pdbx_seq_one_letter_code
_entity_poly.pdbx_strand_id
1 'polypeptide(L)'
;NLDVKRTWALVRALVTDTDVEYIFINSSIQKLLKEYALASGEDRSWLDSLFQYRSKHAWPIIRHVHGHDTHLHVRFYNRVAQQLGVRAHRWLARRGIVKPYTRYLRHRARRGDLLGNLAKRYGTTVAAIQKINHLRNNRIRAGRTYLIPKKVKRRIRKPPPLSIPPRRLPPPRPAKTAASGGQRQRRAAR
;
A
#
# COMPACT_ATOMS: atom_id res chain seq x y z
N ASN A 1 -11.32 -11.84 -23.61
CA ASN A 1 -10.43 -11.23 -24.62
C ASN A 1 -9.44 -10.24 -23.99
N LEU A 2 -8.57 -10.71 -23.09
CA LEU A 2 -7.48 -9.90 -22.57
C LEU A 2 -6.23 -10.10 -23.45
N ASP A 3 -5.70 -9.04 -24.06
CA ASP A 3 -4.39 -9.08 -24.72
C ASP A 3 -3.30 -9.04 -23.65
N VAL A 4 -2.85 -10.22 -23.21
CA VAL A 4 -1.91 -10.37 -22.09
C VAL A 4 -0.57 -9.69 -22.39
N LYS A 5 -0.10 -9.74 -23.65
CA LYS A 5 1.17 -9.14 -24.06
C LYS A 5 1.13 -7.62 -23.97
N ARG A 6 0.12 -6.98 -24.57
CA ARG A 6 -0.02 -5.51 -24.51
C ARG A 6 -0.31 -5.03 -23.10
N THR A 7 -1.16 -5.75 -22.37
CA THR A 7 -1.49 -5.43 -20.98
C THR A 7 -0.25 -5.53 -20.09
N TRP A 8 0.58 -6.56 -20.27
CA TRP A 8 1.85 -6.68 -19.55
C TRP A 8 2.81 -5.54 -19.89
N ALA A 9 2.95 -5.19 -21.18
CA ALA A 9 3.81 -4.08 -21.59
C ALA A 9 3.39 -2.76 -20.91
N LEU A 10 2.08 -2.49 -20.85
CA LEU A 10 1.54 -1.33 -20.13
C LEU A 10 1.84 -1.38 -18.63
N VAL A 11 1.52 -2.50 -17.97
CA VAL A 11 1.74 -2.67 -16.52
C VAL A 11 3.23 -2.55 -16.18
N ARG A 12 4.10 -3.11 -17.02
CA ARG A 12 5.55 -3.02 -16.86
C ARG A 12 6.02 -1.56 -16.95
N ALA A 13 5.64 -0.84 -17.99
CA ALA A 13 6.00 0.57 -18.17
C ALA A 13 5.51 1.45 -17.02
N LEU A 14 4.28 1.20 -16.54
CA LEU A 14 3.74 1.89 -15.37
C LEU A 14 4.60 1.69 -14.12
N VAL A 15 5.10 0.47 -13.89
CA VAL A 15 5.91 0.14 -12.71
C VAL A 15 7.35 0.64 -12.83
N THR A 16 7.97 0.60 -14.02
CA THR A 16 9.38 0.96 -14.20
C THR A 16 9.60 2.43 -14.50
N ASP A 17 8.72 3.02 -15.30
CA ASP A 17 8.98 4.32 -15.95
C ASP A 17 8.19 5.45 -15.27
N THR A 18 7.21 5.11 -14.44
CA THR A 18 6.34 6.09 -13.76
C THR A 18 6.31 5.90 -12.24
N ASP A 19 5.74 6.86 -11.51
CA ASP A 19 5.62 6.81 -10.06
C ASP A 19 4.24 6.27 -9.64
N VAL A 20 4.03 4.96 -9.80
CA VAL A 20 2.78 4.30 -9.38
C VAL A 20 2.81 3.98 -7.89
N GLU A 21 1.71 4.28 -7.20
CA GLU A 21 1.48 3.90 -5.80
C GLU A 21 0.90 2.49 -5.70
N TYR A 22 -0.13 2.19 -6.50
CA TYR A 22 -0.72 0.86 -6.60
C TYR A 22 -1.49 0.66 -7.91
N ILE A 23 -1.66 -0.61 -8.27
CA ILE A 23 -2.53 -1.05 -9.37
C ILE A 23 -3.51 -2.08 -8.80
N PHE A 24 -4.81 -1.88 -8.99
CA PHE A 24 -5.82 -2.89 -8.66
C PHE A 24 -6.31 -3.60 -9.91
N ILE A 25 -6.21 -4.92 -9.86
CA ILE A 25 -6.71 -5.84 -10.88
C ILE A 25 -7.18 -7.14 -10.24
N ASN A 26 -8.15 -7.81 -10.86
CA ASN A 26 -8.64 -9.09 -10.35
C ASN A 26 -7.51 -10.15 -10.31
N SER A 27 -7.61 -11.10 -9.37
CA SER A 27 -6.63 -12.17 -9.14
C SER A 27 -6.49 -13.09 -10.37
N SER A 28 -7.56 -13.29 -11.14
CA SER A 28 -7.55 -13.99 -12.43
C SER A 28 -6.60 -13.33 -13.43
N ILE A 29 -6.67 -12.00 -13.56
CA ILE A 29 -5.80 -11.20 -14.44
C ILE A 29 -4.37 -11.19 -13.90
N GLN A 30 -4.18 -11.07 -12.58
CA GLN A 30 -2.85 -11.15 -11.96
C GLN A 30 -2.14 -12.46 -12.29
N LYS A 31 -2.86 -13.58 -12.23
CA LYS A 31 -2.34 -14.90 -12.60
C LYS A 31 -1.82 -14.88 -14.04
N LEU A 32 -2.66 -14.48 -14.99
CA LEU A 32 -2.31 -14.46 -16.43
C LEU A 32 -1.09 -13.58 -16.71
N LEU A 33 -1.05 -12.37 -16.14
CA LEU A 33 0.06 -11.44 -16.35
C LEU A 33 1.37 -11.94 -15.74
N LYS A 34 1.32 -12.48 -14.51
CA LYS A 34 2.53 -12.99 -13.83
C LYS A 34 3.10 -14.21 -14.52
N GLU A 35 2.25 -15.13 -14.96
CA GLU A 35 2.66 -16.32 -15.73
C GLU A 35 3.31 -15.93 -17.07
N TYR A 36 2.70 -14.98 -17.80
CA TYR A 36 3.28 -14.45 -19.04
C TYR A 36 4.63 -13.73 -18.80
N ALA A 37 4.73 -12.93 -17.75
CA ALA A 37 5.97 -12.21 -17.42
C ALA A 37 7.12 -13.18 -17.08
N LEU A 38 6.84 -14.23 -16.32
CA LEU A 38 7.81 -15.30 -16.04
C LEU A 38 8.25 -16.01 -17.33
N ALA A 39 7.29 -16.38 -18.19
CA ALA A 39 7.59 -17.00 -19.48
C ALA A 39 8.39 -16.08 -20.43
N SER A 40 8.22 -14.76 -20.30
CA SER A 40 8.97 -13.74 -21.05
C SER A 40 10.39 -13.48 -20.51
N GLY A 41 10.80 -14.20 -19.45
CA GLY A 41 12.13 -14.12 -18.86
C GLY A 41 12.31 -13.00 -17.82
N GLU A 42 11.23 -12.51 -17.21
CA GLU A 42 11.35 -11.56 -16.09
C GLU A 42 11.73 -12.27 -14.80
N ASP A 43 12.48 -11.57 -13.95
CA ASP A 43 12.96 -12.13 -12.69
C ASP A 43 11.80 -12.44 -11.72
N ARG A 44 11.82 -13.65 -11.14
CA ARG A 44 10.75 -14.12 -10.25
C ARG A 44 10.68 -13.32 -8.95
N SER A 45 11.83 -12.97 -8.37
CA SER A 45 11.87 -12.23 -7.10
C SER A 45 11.31 -10.81 -7.28
N TRP A 46 11.61 -10.20 -8.42
CA TRP A 46 11.05 -8.92 -8.81
C TRP A 46 9.53 -9.00 -9.01
N LEU A 47 9.03 -10.00 -9.75
CA LEU A 47 7.59 -10.21 -9.92
C LEU A 47 6.86 -10.49 -8.60
N ASP A 48 7.50 -11.19 -7.66
CA ASP A 48 6.97 -11.39 -6.32
C ASP A 48 6.88 -10.06 -5.53
N SER A 49 7.79 -9.12 -5.78
CA SER A 49 7.69 -7.77 -5.21
C SER A 49 6.53 -6.95 -5.79
N LEU A 50 6.08 -7.27 -7.01
CA LEU A 50 5.04 -6.54 -7.73
C LEU A 50 3.65 -7.10 -7.50
N PHE A 51 3.47 -8.41 -7.64
CA PHE A 51 2.16 -9.06 -7.62
C PHE A 51 1.80 -9.61 -6.25
N GLN A 52 0.56 -9.38 -5.80
CA GLN A 52 0.00 -10.08 -4.65
C GLN A 52 -0.22 -11.57 -4.93
N TYR A 53 -0.61 -11.92 -6.17
CA TYR A 53 -0.85 -13.31 -6.56
C TYR A 53 0.39 -14.19 -6.34
N ARG A 54 0.24 -15.23 -5.49
CA ARG A 54 1.29 -16.19 -5.12
C ARG A 54 2.61 -15.52 -4.69
N SER A 55 2.52 -14.41 -3.95
CA SER A 55 3.67 -13.75 -3.34
C SER A 55 3.52 -13.71 -1.81
N LYS A 56 4.65 -13.78 -1.11
CA LYS A 56 4.74 -13.56 0.34
C LYS A 56 5.16 -12.12 0.70
N HIS A 57 5.34 -11.26 -0.30
CA HIS A 57 5.78 -9.89 -0.09
C HIS A 57 4.69 -9.09 0.64
N ALA A 58 5.05 -8.42 1.76
CA ALA A 58 4.07 -7.74 2.62
C ALA A 58 3.34 -6.58 1.91
N TRP A 59 4.02 -5.92 0.97
CA TRP A 59 3.51 -4.74 0.27
C TRP A 59 3.73 -4.83 -1.26
N PRO A 60 2.90 -5.57 -1.99
CA PRO A 60 2.94 -5.60 -3.46
C PRO A 60 2.29 -4.33 -4.05
N ILE A 61 2.76 -3.93 -5.23
CA ILE A 61 2.21 -2.78 -5.99
C ILE A 61 0.86 -3.15 -6.61
N ILE A 62 0.79 -4.36 -7.20
CA ILE A 62 -0.37 -4.91 -7.87
C ILE A 62 -1.17 -5.73 -6.86
N ARG A 63 -2.41 -5.33 -6.59
CA ARG A 63 -3.26 -5.92 -5.54
C ARG A 63 -4.61 -6.36 -6.08
N HIS A 64 -5.17 -7.37 -5.44
CA HIS A 64 -6.50 -7.85 -5.74
C HIS A 64 -7.55 -6.95 -5.12
N VAL A 65 -8.48 -6.49 -5.94
CA VAL A 65 -9.74 -5.88 -5.51
C VAL A 65 -10.85 -6.45 -6.40
N HIS A 66 -11.97 -6.83 -5.79
CA HIS A 66 -13.14 -7.33 -6.51
C HIS A 66 -13.71 -6.26 -7.48
N GLY A 67 -14.32 -6.69 -8.59
CA GLY A 67 -14.94 -5.79 -9.58
C GLY A 67 -14.00 -5.13 -10.60
N HIS A 68 -12.73 -5.53 -10.64
CA HIS A 68 -11.71 -5.04 -11.57
C HIS A 68 -11.40 -6.07 -12.67
N ASP A 69 -12.47 -6.59 -13.28
CA ASP A 69 -12.40 -7.66 -14.30
C ASP A 69 -12.19 -7.13 -15.72
N THR A 70 -12.60 -5.89 -15.96
CA THR A 70 -12.59 -5.26 -17.29
C THR A 70 -11.70 -4.04 -17.37
N HIS A 71 -11.15 -3.58 -16.24
CA HIS A 71 -10.33 -2.38 -16.16
C HIS A 71 -9.25 -2.51 -15.08
N LEU A 72 -8.20 -1.69 -15.21
CA LEU A 72 -7.13 -1.55 -14.23
C LEU A 72 -7.34 -0.23 -13.49
N HIS A 73 -7.40 -0.27 -12.17
CA HIS A 73 -7.35 0.96 -11.38
C HIS A 73 -5.89 1.28 -11.06
N VAL A 74 -5.35 2.34 -11.65
CA VAL A 74 -3.98 2.78 -11.40
C VAL A 74 -4.01 4.05 -10.60
N ARG A 75 -3.28 4.09 -9.48
CA ARG A 75 -3.03 5.33 -8.74
C ARG A 75 -1.58 5.72 -8.85
N PHE A 76 -1.37 6.96 -9.29
CA PHE A 76 -0.06 7.59 -9.30
C PHE A 76 0.23 8.31 -7.99
N TYR A 77 1.50 8.31 -7.62
CA TYR A 77 2.01 9.19 -6.60
C TYR A 77 1.98 10.63 -7.13
N ASN A 78 1.13 11.48 -6.55
CA ASN A 78 1.09 12.90 -6.86
C ASN A 78 1.49 13.72 -5.64
N ARG A 79 2.69 14.31 -5.70
CA ARG A 79 3.26 15.12 -4.62
C ARG A 79 2.38 16.33 -4.30
N VAL A 80 1.91 17.04 -5.33
CA VAL A 80 1.09 18.25 -5.18
C VAL A 80 -0.26 17.92 -4.56
N ALA A 81 -0.94 16.88 -5.06
CA ALA A 81 -2.23 16.45 -4.53
C ALA A 81 -2.13 16.01 -3.07
N GLN A 82 -1.06 15.29 -2.69
CA GLN A 82 -0.82 14.91 -1.29
C GLN A 82 -0.59 16.14 -0.40
N GLN A 83 0.20 17.12 -0.84
CA GLN A 83 0.40 18.37 -0.08
C GLN A 83 -0.90 19.17 0.05
N LEU A 84 -1.65 19.30 -1.05
CA LEU A 84 -2.92 20.00 -1.07
C LEU A 84 -3.92 19.33 -0.13
N GLY A 85 -4.04 18.00 -0.16
CA GLY A 85 -4.87 17.23 0.75
C GLY A 85 -4.52 17.48 2.21
N VAL A 86 -3.23 17.50 2.56
CA VAL A 86 -2.76 17.81 3.93
C VAL A 86 -3.14 19.24 4.35
N ARG A 87 -3.03 20.22 3.45
CA ARG A 87 -3.38 21.62 3.72
C ARG A 87 -4.91 21.81 3.84
N ALA A 88 -5.66 21.25 2.89
CA ALA A 88 -7.11 21.35 2.78
C ALA A 88 -7.83 20.59 3.91
N HIS A 89 -7.33 19.43 4.32
CA HIS A 89 -7.94 18.60 5.37
C HIS A 89 -8.22 19.41 6.65
N ARG A 90 -7.31 20.31 7.06
CA ARG A 90 -7.54 21.17 8.24
C ARG A 90 -8.76 22.07 8.08
N TRP A 91 -8.94 22.64 6.90
CA TRP A 91 -10.05 23.55 6.62
C TRP A 91 -11.37 22.77 6.47
N LEU A 92 -11.34 21.66 5.73
CA LEU A 92 -12.49 20.76 5.59
C LEU A 92 -12.95 20.19 6.94
N ALA A 93 -12.01 19.82 7.81
CA ALA A 93 -12.34 19.31 9.14
C ALA A 93 -12.93 20.37 10.06
N ARG A 94 -12.49 21.64 9.93
CA ARG A 94 -13.11 22.77 10.64
C ARG A 94 -14.55 23.03 10.19
N ARG A 95 -14.84 22.79 8.91
CA ARG A 95 -16.19 22.88 8.32
C ARG A 95 -17.05 21.64 8.55
N GLY A 96 -16.53 20.60 9.22
CA GLY A 96 -17.26 19.36 9.45
C GLY A 96 -17.43 18.45 8.22
N ILE A 97 -16.83 18.80 7.07
CA ILE A 97 -16.94 18.05 5.80
C ILE A 97 -16.17 16.72 5.89
N VAL A 98 -15.00 16.73 6.54
CA VAL A 98 -14.18 15.53 6.78
C VAL A 98 -13.92 15.33 8.27
N LYS A 99 -13.70 14.09 8.68
CA LYS A 99 -13.42 13.76 10.08
C LYS A 99 -12.02 14.26 10.48
N PRO A 100 -11.85 14.88 11.66
CA PRO A 100 -10.53 15.30 12.13
C PRO A 100 -9.63 14.09 12.43
N TYR A 101 -8.32 14.31 12.37
CA TYR A 101 -7.34 13.29 12.72
C TYR A 101 -7.56 12.86 14.18
N THR A 102 -7.79 11.56 14.37
CA THR A 102 -8.06 10.96 15.67
C THR A 102 -6.88 10.06 16.02
N ARG A 103 -6.18 10.38 17.11
CA ARG A 103 -5.11 9.52 17.64
C ARG A 103 -5.73 8.61 18.68
N TYR A 104 -5.47 7.32 18.59
CA TYR A 104 -5.85 6.36 19.61
C TYR A 104 -4.75 6.28 20.66
N LEU A 105 -5.10 6.53 21.92
CA LEU A 105 -4.21 6.38 23.06
C LEU A 105 -4.55 5.07 23.78
N ARG A 106 -3.54 4.32 24.21
CA ARG A 106 -3.74 3.14 25.05
C ARG A 106 -3.84 3.59 26.51
N HIS A 107 -4.98 3.38 27.15
CA HIS A 107 -5.20 3.66 28.58
C HIS A 107 -5.42 2.35 29.32
N ARG A 108 -4.58 2.05 30.31
CA ARG A 108 -4.80 0.92 31.23
C ARG A 108 -5.78 1.36 32.32
N ALA A 109 -6.97 0.78 32.32
CA ALA A 109 -8.02 1.11 33.28
C ALA A 109 -7.58 0.78 34.70
N ARG A 110 -7.81 1.70 35.62
CA ARG A 110 -7.56 1.54 37.06
C ARG A 110 -8.89 1.35 37.80
N ARG A 111 -8.82 0.85 39.04
CA ARG A 111 -10.02 0.74 39.89
C ARG A 111 -10.62 2.15 40.06
N GLY A 112 -11.92 2.29 39.82
CA GLY A 112 -12.64 3.58 39.85
C GLY A 112 -12.66 4.36 38.53
N ASP A 113 -11.97 3.90 37.48
CA ASP A 113 -12.14 4.50 36.15
C ASP A 113 -13.56 4.24 35.62
N LEU A 114 -14.18 5.30 35.11
CA LEU A 114 -15.47 5.24 34.42
C LEU A 114 -15.31 5.81 33.00
N LEU A 115 -16.06 5.29 32.02
CA LEU A 115 -16.01 5.79 30.64
C LEU A 115 -16.30 7.29 30.55
N GLY A 116 -17.22 7.81 31.36
CA GLY A 116 -17.53 9.25 31.40
C GLY A 116 -16.33 10.08 31.85
N ASN A 117 -15.62 9.65 32.89
CA ASN A 117 -14.44 10.34 33.41
C ASN A 117 -13.27 10.25 32.42
N LEU A 118 -13.09 9.11 31.76
CA LEU A 118 -12.10 8.95 30.70
C LEU A 118 -12.46 9.85 29.50
N ALA A 119 -13.72 9.89 29.08
CA ALA A 119 -14.18 10.73 27.98
C ALA A 119 -13.86 12.21 28.24
N LYS A 120 -14.21 12.72 29.43
CA LYS A 120 -13.87 14.09 29.85
C LYS A 120 -12.36 14.32 29.89
N ARG A 121 -11.61 13.46 30.58
CA ARG A 121 -10.14 13.57 30.74
C ARG A 121 -9.40 13.62 29.41
N TYR A 122 -9.83 12.83 28.44
CA TYR A 122 -9.17 12.73 27.13
C TYR A 122 -9.77 13.64 26.06
N GLY A 123 -10.85 14.38 26.37
CA GLY A 123 -11.52 15.26 25.41
C GLY A 123 -12.21 14.50 24.28
N THR A 124 -12.94 13.44 24.62
CA THR A 124 -13.66 12.57 23.69
C THR A 124 -15.06 12.24 24.21
N THR A 125 -15.81 11.39 23.50
CA THR A 125 -17.15 10.97 23.92
C THR A 125 -17.17 9.51 24.35
N VAL A 126 -18.10 9.17 25.24
CA VAL A 126 -18.31 7.78 25.69
C VAL A 126 -18.62 6.87 24.51
N ALA A 127 -19.52 7.31 23.61
CA ALA A 127 -19.86 6.59 22.39
C ALA A 127 -18.64 6.32 21.49
N ALA A 128 -17.70 7.27 21.37
CA ALA A 128 -16.47 7.06 20.59
C ALA A 128 -15.56 6.00 21.23
N ILE A 129 -15.42 6.01 22.57
CA ILE A 129 -14.65 4.98 23.30
C ILE A 129 -15.31 3.61 23.16
N GLN A 130 -16.63 3.54 23.28
CA GLN A 130 -17.37 2.29 23.12
C GLN A 130 -17.20 1.70 21.73
N LYS A 131 -17.39 2.53 20.70
CA LYS A 131 -17.28 2.12 19.30
C LYS A 131 -15.93 1.51 18.97
N ILE A 132 -14.82 2.15 19.38
CA ILE A 132 -13.48 1.66 19.05
C ILE A 132 -13.06 0.43 19.87
N ASN A 133 -13.63 0.25 21.07
CA ASN A 133 -13.34 -0.91 21.92
C ASN A 133 -14.41 -2.00 21.81
N HIS A 134 -15.37 -1.87 20.88
CA HIS A 134 -16.51 -2.78 20.71
C HIS A 134 -17.29 -3.04 22.01
N LEU A 135 -17.45 -2.01 22.85
CA LEU A 135 -18.19 -2.10 24.11
C LEU A 135 -19.67 -1.83 23.85
N ARG A 136 -20.54 -2.69 24.39
CA ARG A 136 -22.00 -2.52 24.32
C ARG A 136 -22.57 -1.65 25.45
N ASN A 137 -21.79 -1.43 26.51
CA ASN A 137 -22.21 -0.71 27.70
C ASN A 137 -21.07 0.13 28.29
N ASN A 138 -21.34 0.81 29.41
CA ASN A 138 -20.39 1.69 30.07
C ASN A 138 -19.43 0.97 31.02
N ARG A 139 -19.45 -0.36 31.10
CA ARG A 139 -18.65 -1.14 32.04
C ARG A 139 -17.22 -1.30 31.52
N ILE A 140 -16.25 -0.87 32.33
CA ILE A 140 -14.82 -1.11 32.08
C ILE A 140 -14.21 -1.89 33.24
N ARG A 141 -13.28 -2.79 32.91
CA ARG A 141 -12.60 -3.67 33.86
C ARG A 141 -11.25 -3.08 34.20
N ALA A 142 -10.98 -2.90 35.49
CA ALA A 142 -9.66 -2.51 35.98
C ALA A 142 -8.59 -3.53 35.50
N GLY A 143 -7.40 -3.04 35.18
CA GLY A 143 -6.29 -3.82 34.64
C GLY A 143 -6.29 -3.97 33.11
N ARG A 144 -7.44 -3.83 32.44
CA ARG A 144 -7.53 -3.94 30.96
C ARG A 144 -7.08 -2.66 30.27
N THR A 145 -6.46 -2.81 29.10
CA THR A 145 -6.11 -1.67 28.23
C THR A 145 -7.22 -1.37 27.24
N TYR A 146 -7.63 -0.10 27.19
CA TYR A 146 -8.64 0.42 26.27
C TYR A 146 -8.04 1.46 25.32
N LEU A 147 -8.53 1.48 24.08
CA LEU A 147 -8.19 2.49 23.09
C LEU A 147 -9.07 3.72 23.28
N ILE A 148 -8.47 4.86 23.60
CA ILE A 148 -9.18 6.11 23.79
C ILE A 148 -8.95 7.01 22.56
N PRO A 149 -10.00 7.32 21.78
CA PRO A 149 -9.87 8.20 20.62
C PRO A 149 -9.76 9.65 21.09
N LYS A 150 -8.61 10.28 20.86
CA LYS A 150 -8.39 11.70 21.15
C LYS A 150 -8.38 12.49 19.86
N LYS A 151 -9.30 13.46 19.72
CA LYS A 151 -9.29 14.42 18.61
C LYS A 151 -8.03 15.27 18.74
N VAL A 152 -7.10 15.13 17.80
CA VAL A 152 -5.84 15.87 17.86
C VAL A 152 -6.03 17.18 17.11
N LYS A 153 -5.99 18.30 17.83
CA LYS A 153 -5.64 19.58 17.21
C LYS A 153 -4.14 19.51 16.91
N ARG A 154 -3.77 18.92 15.78
CA ARG A 154 -2.36 18.76 15.39
C ARG A 154 -1.74 20.16 15.38
N ARG A 155 -0.89 20.51 16.37
CA ARG A 155 0.04 21.64 16.25
C ARG A 155 0.79 21.41 14.94
N ILE A 156 0.94 22.45 14.13
CA ILE A 156 1.48 22.37 12.77
C ILE A 156 2.97 22.00 12.88
N ARG A 157 3.26 20.71 13.05
CA ARG A 157 4.55 20.18 12.61
C ARG A 157 4.50 20.24 11.10
N LYS A 158 5.51 20.90 10.49
CA LYS A 158 5.75 20.88 9.04
C LYS A 158 5.51 19.42 8.60
N PRO A 159 4.64 19.17 7.60
CA PRO A 159 4.41 17.81 7.14
C PRO A 159 5.77 17.15 6.90
N PRO A 160 5.97 15.87 7.30
CA PRO A 160 7.19 15.18 6.94
C PRO A 160 7.38 15.33 5.42
N PRO A 161 8.64 15.51 4.96
CA PRO A 161 8.90 15.60 3.54
C PRO A 161 8.27 14.39 2.85
N LEU A 162 7.60 14.66 1.73
CA LEU A 162 6.96 13.62 0.96
C LEU A 162 8.03 12.63 0.48
N SER A 163 7.93 11.38 0.91
CA SER A 163 8.78 10.28 0.46
C SER A 163 8.12 9.61 -0.74
N ILE A 164 8.72 9.74 -1.91
CA ILE A 164 8.40 8.87 -3.04
C ILE A 164 9.05 7.52 -2.71
N PRO A 165 8.29 6.41 -2.63
CA PRO A 165 8.92 5.11 -2.43
C PRO A 165 9.88 4.84 -3.60
N PRO A 166 11.06 4.25 -3.35
CA PRO A 166 11.99 3.95 -4.43
C PRO A 166 11.31 3.07 -5.48
N ARG A 167 11.58 3.35 -6.76
CA ARG A 167 11.06 2.55 -7.87
C ARG A 167 11.57 1.11 -7.73
N ARG A 168 10.66 0.16 -7.88
CA ARG A 168 10.99 -1.27 -7.86
C ARG A 168 11.43 -1.68 -9.25
N LEU A 169 12.63 -1.28 -9.63
CA LEU A 169 13.21 -1.66 -10.92
C LEU A 169 13.54 -3.16 -10.93
N PRO A 170 13.38 -3.84 -12.09
CA PRO A 170 13.85 -5.20 -12.22
C PRO A 170 15.37 -5.25 -12.01
N PRO A 171 15.91 -6.35 -11.46
CA PRO A 171 17.35 -6.53 -11.40
C PRO A 171 17.95 -6.46 -12.81
N PRO A 172 19.19 -5.96 -12.96
CA PRO A 172 19.85 -5.94 -14.25
C PRO A 172 19.92 -7.37 -14.79
N ARG A 173 19.50 -7.56 -16.04
CA ARG A 173 19.61 -8.88 -16.68
C ARG A 173 21.09 -9.24 -16.75
N PRO A 174 21.48 -10.47 -16.37
CA PRO A 174 22.84 -10.92 -16.63
C PRO A 174 23.09 -10.76 -18.12
N ALA A 175 24.20 -10.10 -18.47
CA ALA A 175 24.59 -9.92 -19.86
C ALA A 175 24.59 -11.32 -20.49
N LYS A 176 23.85 -11.52 -21.59
CA LYS A 176 23.95 -12.75 -22.36
C LYS A 176 25.43 -12.93 -22.67
N THR A 177 26.06 -13.95 -22.09
CA THR A 177 27.41 -14.35 -22.46
C THR A 177 27.41 -14.49 -23.97
N ALA A 178 28.17 -13.62 -24.64
CA ALA A 178 28.36 -13.68 -26.08
C ALA A 178 28.74 -15.12 -26.41
N ALA A 179 27.95 -15.75 -27.28
CA ALA A 179 28.20 -17.09 -27.74
C ALA A 179 29.65 -17.18 -28.24
N SER A 180 30.48 -17.96 -27.56
CA SER A 180 31.78 -18.39 -28.06
C SER A 180 31.54 -19.36 -29.21
N GLY A 181 31.19 -18.81 -30.37
CA GLY A 181 31.28 -19.50 -31.67
C GLY A 181 32.75 -19.68 -32.04
N GLY A 182 33.48 -20.51 -31.30
CA GLY A 182 34.80 -20.99 -31.70
C GLY A 182 34.64 -21.97 -32.85
N GLN A 183 34.91 -21.49 -34.07
CA GLN A 183 35.00 -22.29 -35.28
C GLN A 183 35.87 -23.54 -35.05
N ARG A 184 35.27 -24.72 -35.23
CA ARG A 184 36.00 -25.96 -35.49
C ARG A 184 36.84 -25.76 -36.75
N GLN A 185 38.15 -25.59 -36.61
CA GLN A 185 39.09 -25.73 -37.72
C GLN A 185 39.03 -27.17 -38.22
N ARG A 186 38.45 -27.35 -39.42
CA ARG A 186 38.68 -28.53 -40.24
C ARG A 186 40.12 -28.44 -40.75
N ARG A 187 41.03 -29.26 -40.22
CA ARG A 187 42.31 -29.55 -40.88
C ARG A 187 42.04 -30.57 -42.00
N ALA A 188 42.16 -30.11 -43.24
CA ALA A 188 42.25 -30.94 -44.42
C ALA A 188 43.72 -31.01 -44.87
N ALA A 189 44.12 -32.24 -45.20
CA ALA A 189 45.27 -32.72 -45.95
C ALA A 189 46.31 -31.71 -46.50
N ARG A 190 47.58 -32.04 -46.24
CA ARG A 190 48.65 -32.17 -47.25
C ARG A 190 49.74 -33.07 -46.71
#